data_AF-A0AAW3WHB3-F1
#
_entry.id   AF-A0AAW3WHB3-F1
#
_cell.length_a   1.000
_cell.length_b   1.000
_cell.length_c   1.000
_cell.angle_alpha   90.00
_cell.angle_beta   90.00
_cell.angle_gamma   90.00
#
_symmetry.space_group_name_H-M   'P 1'
#
loop_
_entity.id
_entity.type
_entity.pdbx_description
1 polymer ?
#
loop_
_entity_poly.entity_id
_entity_poly.type
_entity_poly.pdbx_seq_one_letter_code
_entity_poly.pdbx_strand_id
1 'polypeptide(L)'
;MMKIYGSNVCPSTLKAIEELKEKNINFDYRDFCEDIKALKEFVAIRDENSLFDDVKDEKRIGIPCFVLDNGVITLDKNYAIEESMKNR
;
A
#
# COMPACT_ATOMS: atom_id res chain seq x y z
N MET A 1 10.73 5.78 4.94
CA MET A 1 9.50 6.32 4.37
C MET A 1 8.60 5.20 3.88
N MET A 2 7.38 5.11 4.43
CA MET A 2 6.37 4.10 4.04
C MET A 2 6.14 4.11 2.53
N LYS A 3 6.03 2.94 1.90
CA LYS A 3 5.66 2.81 0.48
C LYS A 3 4.20 2.42 0.35
N ILE A 4 3.54 2.96 -0.66
CA ILE A 4 2.14 2.65 -0.98
C ILE A 4 2.06 2.18 -2.41
N TYR A 5 1.64 0.94 -2.62
CA TYR A 5 1.40 0.37 -3.95
C TYR A 5 -0.09 0.47 -4.27
N GLY A 6 -0.40 1.03 -5.43
CA GLY A 6 -1.78 1.24 -5.84
C GLY A 6 -1.90 1.82 -7.25
N SER A 7 -3.05 2.43 -7.51
CA SER A 7 -3.34 3.07 -8.79
C SER A 7 -4.16 4.34 -8.60
N ASN A 8 -3.84 5.37 -9.38
CA ASN A 8 -4.56 6.65 -9.40
C ASN A 8 -6.02 6.55 -9.89
N VAL A 9 -6.42 5.43 -10.50
CA VAL A 9 -7.82 5.18 -10.86
C VAL A 9 -8.57 4.40 -9.78
N CYS A 10 -7.92 3.99 -8.70
CA CYS A 10 -8.54 3.27 -7.58
C CYS A 10 -9.02 4.25 -6.50
N PRO A 11 -10.33 4.37 -6.24
CA PRO A 11 -10.86 5.31 -5.24
C PRO A 11 -10.33 5.06 -3.82
N SER A 12 -10.13 3.80 -3.44
CA SER A 12 -9.59 3.44 -2.12
C SER A 12 -8.14 3.89 -1.95
N THR A 13 -7.35 3.82 -3.02
CA THR A 13 -5.94 4.27 -3.01
C THR A 13 -5.89 5.79 -2.87
N LEU A 14 -6.69 6.52 -3.66
CA LEU A 14 -6.76 7.99 -3.59
C LEU A 14 -7.16 8.47 -2.20
N LYS A 15 -8.21 7.89 -1.60
CA LYS A 15 -8.63 8.23 -0.23
C LYS A 15 -7.53 8.02 0.80
N ALA A 16 -6.79 6.91 0.71
CA ALA A 16 -5.68 6.64 1.63
C ALA A 16 -4.55 7.69 1.48
N ILE A 17 -4.21 8.08 0.25
CA ILE A 17 -3.23 9.12 -0.04
C ILE A 17 -3.67 10.48 0.52
N GLU A 18 -4.94 10.84 0.34
CA GLU A 18 -5.51 12.09 0.87
C GLU A 18 -5.40 12.14 2.39
N GLU A 19 -5.85 11.10 3.10
CA GLU A 19 -5.79 11.04 4.57
C GLU A 19 -4.36 11.11 5.10
N LEU A 20 -3.40 10.47 4.43
CA LEU A 20 -1.99 10.53 4.80
C LEU A 20 -1.39 11.92 4.60
N LYS A 21 -1.77 12.62 3.51
CA LYS A 21 -1.38 14.01 3.27
C LYS A 21 -1.96 14.95 4.33
N GLU A 22 -3.24 14.81 4.68
CA GLU A 22 -3.88 15.59 5.74
C GLU A 22 -3.16 15.42 7.09
N LYS A 23 -2.72 14.20 7.38
CA LYS A 23 -1.95 13.86 8.60
C LYS A 23 -0.46 14.20 8.50
N ASN A 24 -0.01 14.82 7.41
CA ASN A 24 1.38 15.17 7.14
C ASN A 24 2.33 13.96 7.32
N ILE A 25 1.89 12.77 6.89
CA ILE A 25 2.71 11.55 6.89
C ILE A 25 3.43 11.48 5.53
N ASN A 26 4.75 11.28 5.55
CA ASN A 26 5.53 11.11 4.34
C ASN A 26 5.42 9.67 3.82
N PHE A 27 5.20 9.51 2.52
CA PHE A 27 5.12 8.21 1.86
C PHE A 27 5.67 8.27 0.43
N ASP A 28 6.14 7.13 -0.05
CA ASP A 28 6.55 6.88 -1.44
C ASP A 28 5.38 6.20 -2.16
N TYR A 29 4.70 6.94 -3.04
CA TYR A 29 3.58 6.38 -3.80
C TYR A 29 4.08 5.71 -5.08
N ARG A 30 3.73 4.43 -5.22
CA ARG A 30 4.10 3.56 -6.33
C ARG A 30 2.86 3.23 -7.15
N ASP A 31 2.64 4.03 -8.19
CA ASP A 31 1.49 3.90 -9.10
C ASP A 31 1.74 2.91 -10.22
N PHE A 32 0.86 1.93 -10.37
CA PHE A 32 0.93 0.93 -11.44
C PHE A 32 0.67 1.52 -12.83
N CYS A 33 -0.06 2.63 -12.91
CA CYS A 33 -0.38 3.31 -14.17
C CYS A 33 0.78 4.17 -14.67
N GLU A 34 1.70 4.57 -13.79
CA GLU A 34 2.84 5.42 -14.15
C GLU A 34 4.15 4.61 -14.32
N ASP A 35 4.34 3.53 -13.56
CA ASP A 35 5.56 2.71 -13.64
C ASP A 35 5.27 1.20 -13.57
N ILE A 36 5.57 0.48 -14.66
CA ILE A 36 5.51 -0.99 -14.71
C ILE A 36 6.46 -1.63 -13.68
N LYS A 37 7.55 -0.97 -13.29
CA LYS A 37 8.45 -1.48 -12.24
C LYS A 37 7.73 -1.53 -10.89
N ALA A 38 6.91 -0.53 -10.57
CA ALA A 38 6.09 -0.53 -9.36
C ALA A 38 5.12 -1.71 -9.34
N LEU A 39 4.49 -2.00 -10.49
CA LEU A 39 3.62 -3.17 -10.62
C LEU A 39 4.41 -4.47 -10.44
N LYS A 40 5.60 -4.60 -11.06
CA LYS A 40 6.45 -5.79 -10.91
C LYS A 40 6.90 -6.00 -9.46
N GLU A 41 7.31 -4.94 -8.77
CA GLU A 41 7.65 -4.98 -7.34
C GLU A 41 6.44 -5.45 -6.50
N PHE A 42 5.25 -4.91 -6.77
CA PHE A 42 4.03 -5.31 -6.07
C PHE A 42 3.65 -6.78 -6.31
N VAL A 43 3.76 -7.27 -7.55
CA VAL A 43 3.46 -8.67 -7.86
C VAL A 43 4.39 -9.61 -7.09
N ALA A 44 5.68 -9.30 -6.98
CA ALA A 44 6.61 -10.09 -6.17
C ALA A 44 6.19 -10.13 -4.69
N ILE A 45 5.85 -8.97 -4.11
CA ILE A 45 5.35 -8.89 -2.73
C ILE A 45 4.06 -9.72 -2.54
N ARG A 46 3.13 -9.60 -3.49
CA ARG A 46 1.82 -10.27 -3.44
C ARG A 46 1.93 -11.79 -3.55
N ASP A 47 2.84 -12.28 -4.37
CA ASP A 47 2.99 -13.71 -4.61
C ASP A 47 3.77 -14.40 -3.48
N GLU A 48 4.69 -13.69 -2.83
CA GLU A 48 5.55 -14.24 -1.77
C GLU A 48 4.98 -14.08 -0.35
N ASN A 49 3.92 -13.27 -0.15
CA ASN A 49 3.37 -12.97 1.18
C ASN A 49 1.98 -13.59 1.38
N SER A 50 1.84 -14.40 2.43
CA SER A 50 0.59 -15.09 2.80
C SER A 50 -0.57 -14.14 3.15
N LEU A 51 -0.28 -12.87 3.46
CA LEU A 51 -1.29 -11.81 3.63
C LEU A 51 -2.24 -11.71 2.41
N PHE A 52 -1.76 -12.09 1.23
CA PHE A 52 -2.52 -11.99 -0.01
C PHE A 52 -3.23 -13.29 -0.40
N ASP A 53 -3.12 -14.38 0.36
CA ASP A 53 -3.70 -15.66 -0.03
C ASP A 53 -5.22 -15.57 -0.17
N ASP A 54 -5.91 -15.02 0.84
CA ASP A 54 -7.36 -14.78 0.78
C ASP A 54 -7.72 -13.76 -0.31
N VAL A 55 -6.90 -12.72 -0.48
CA VAL A 55 -7.09 -11.68 -1.50
C VAL A 55 -7.03 -12.28 -2.92
N LYS A 56 -6.09 -13.21 -3.14
CA LYS A 56 -5.93 -13.95 -4.41
C LYS A 56 -7.11 -14.89 -4.63
N ASP A 57 -7.56 -15.61 -3.60
CA ASP A 57 -8.71 -16.52 -3.68
C ASP A 57 -9.99 -15.78 -4.07
N GLU A 58 -10.21 -14.59 -3.48
CA GLU A 58 -11.32 -13.69 -3.82
C GLU A 58 -11.14 -12.95 -5.17
N LYS A 59 -10.07 -13.23 -5.91
CA LYS A 59 -9.72 -12.59 -7.20
C LYS A 59 -9.58 -11.06 -7.09
N ARG A 60 -9.24 -10.55 -5.91
CA ARG A 60 -8.95 -9.14 -5.67
C ARG A 60 -7.47 -8.83 -5.96
N ILE A 61 -7.20 -7.57 -6.26
CA ILE A 61 -5.82 -7.09 -6.52
C ILE A 61 -5.04 -6.96 -5.21
N GLY A 62 -5.68 -6.49 -4.14
CA GLY A 62 -5.01 -6.22 -2.86
C GLY A 62 -4.37 -4.82 -2.79
N ILE A 63 -5.07 -3.80 -3.28
CA ILE A 63 -4.64 -2.39 -3.19
C ILE A 63 -5.68 -1.52 -2.47
N PRO A 64 -5.27 -0.45 -1.77
CA PRO A 64 -3.88 -0.04 -1.55
C PRO A 64 -3.11 -1.01 -0.64
N CYS A 65 -1.83 -1.24 -0.94
CA CYS A 65 -0.92 -2.02 -0.13
C CYS A 65 0.14 -1.11 0.48
N PHE A 66 0.34 -1.23 1.78
CA PHE A 66 1.25 -0.39 2.55
C PHE A 66 2.44 -1.22 3.03
N VAL A 67 3.65 -0.75 2.73
CA VAL A 67 4.89 -1.29 3.25
C VAL A 67 5.49 -0.25 4.19
N LEU A 68 5.42 -0.53 5.48
CA LEU A 68 5.88 0.34 6.54
C LEU A 68 7.41 0.31 6.66
N ASP A 69 7.97 1.30 7.37
CA ASP A 69 9.41 1.47 7.52
C ASP A 69 10.11 0.37 8.31
N ASN A 70 9.36 -0.33 9.15
CA ASN A 70 9.81 -1.51 9.88
C ASN A 70 9.71 -2.81 9.06
N GLY A 71 9.33 -2.73 7.77
CA GLY A 71 9.17 -3.88 6.89
C GLY A 71 7.83 -4.60 7.02
N VAL A 72 6.93 -4.15 7.89
CA VAL A 72 5.58 -4.69 8.00
C VAL A 72 4.77 -4.33 6.76
N ILE A 73 4.08 -5.31 6.21
CA ILE A 73 3.20 -5.16 5.05
C ILE A 73 1.76 -5.31 5.52
N THR A 74 0.89 -4.38 5.14
CA THR A 74 -0.52 -4.39 5.50
C THR A 74 -1.40 -3.91 4.35
N LEU A 75 -2.65 -4.38 4.33
CA LEU A 75 -3.72 -3.85 3.48
C LEU A 75 -4.70 -2.97 4.27
N ASP A 76 -4.50 -2.86 5.58
CA ASP A 76 -5.31 -2.03 6.46
C ASP A 76 -4.72 -0.62 6.53
N LYS A 77 -5.47 0.33 5.97
CA LYS A 77 -5.13 1.75 5.95
C LYS A 77 -5.01 2.33 7.37
N ASN A 78 -5.91 1.99 8.28
CA ASN A 78 -5.93 2.56 9.63
C ASN A 78 -4.69 2.09 10.40
N TYR A 79 -4.38 0.80 10.34
CA TYR A 79 -3.16 0.24 10.93
C TYR A 79 -1.90 0.92 10.38
N ALA A 80 -1.81 1.10 9.05
CA ALA A 80 -0.68 1.77 8.43
C ALA A 80 -0.49 3.22 8.93
N ILE A 81 -1.59 3.96 9.10
CA ILE A 81 -1.58 5.32 9.64
C ILE A 81 -1.13 5.31 11.11
N GLU A 82 -1.71 4.44 11.93
CA GLU A 82 -1.40 4.34 13.36
C GLU A 82 0.08 3.99 13.59
N GLU A 83 0.61 2.99 12.90
CA GLU A 83 2.02 2.61 12.99
C GLU A 83 2.97 3.72 12.49
N SER A 84 2.58 4.45 11.44
CA SER A 84 3.36 5.57 10.93
C SER A 84 3.40 6.75 11.92
N MET A 85 2.38 6.90 12.77
CA MET A 85 2.34 7.93 13.81
C MET A 85 3.12 7.56 15.07
N LYS A 86 3.20 6.27 15.42
CA LYS A 86 3.96 5.81 16.60
C LYS A 86 5.47 6.02 16.47
N ASN A 87 5.97 6.05 15.25
CA ASN A 87 7.40 6.18 14.94
C ASN A 87 7.83 7.64 14.64
N ARG A 88 7.01 8.62 15.01
CA ARG A 88 7.23 10.06 14.77
C ARG A 88 7.58 10.78 16.05
#